data_AF-A0AAD8BRU9-F1
#
_entry.id   AF-A0AAD8BRU9-F1
#
_cell.length_a   1.000
_cell.length_b   1.000
_cell.length_c   1.000
_cell.angle_alpha   90.00
_cell.angle_beta   90.00
_cell.angle_gamma   90.00
#
_symmetry.space_group_name_H-M   'P 1'
#
loop_
_entity.id
_entity.type
_entity.pdbx_description
1 polymer ?
#
loop_
_entity_poly.entity_id
_entity_poly.type
_entity_poly.pdbx_seq_one_letter_code
_entity_poly.pdbx_strand_id
1 'polypeptide(L)' 'IKIKKTMKRKGHYEGADLLLERLVAYEGWFHCLVQVMKDPATKLHRAAEELQKIR' A
#
# COMPACT_ATOMS: atom_id res chain seq x y z
N ILE A 1 -5.84 -14.77 -2.87
CA ILE A 1 -7.27 -14.39 -2.63
C ILE A 1 -7.62 -14.28 -1.12
N LYS A 2 -6.69 -13.88 -0.22
CA LYS A 2 -7.03 -13.63 1.21
C LYS A 2 -7.47 -12.17 1.48
N ILE A 3 -6.74 -11.19 0.95
CA ILE A 3 -6.97 -9.75 1.17
C ILE A 3 -8.43 -9.32 0.88
N LYS A 4 -8.99 -9.75 -0.26
CA LYS A 4 -10.39 -9.45 -0.66
C LYS A 4 -11.46 -9.93 0.34
N LYS A 5 -11.18 -10.87 1.24
CA LYS A 5 -12.14 -11.33 2.27
C LYS A 5 -12.13 -10.45 3.52
N THR A 6 -10.97 -9.91 3.92
CA THR A 6 -10.83 -9.10 5.15
C THR A 6 -11.48 -7.71 5.00
N MET A 7 -11.42 -7.11 3.81
CA MET A 7 -11.94 -5.75 3.56
C MET A 7 -13.46 -5.58 3.81
N LYS A 8 -14.22 -6.67 3.91
CA LYS A 8 -15.70 -6.63 3.97
C LYS A 8 -16.31 -6.30 5.33
N ARG A 9 -15.55 -6.09 6.41
CA ARG A 9 -16.13 -5.93 7.77
C ARG A 9 -15.69 -4.74 8.62
N LYS A 10 -14.68 -3.94 8.21
CA LYS A 10 -14.29 -2.72 8.93
C LYS A 10 -14.01 -1.50 8.02
N GLY A 11 -13.18 -1.56 6.98
CA GLY A 11 -12.24 -2.61 6.58
C GLY A 11 -11.06 -2.10 5.74
N HIS A 12 -10.83 -0.79 5.66
CA HIS A 12 -9.76 -0.19 4.84
C HIS A 12 -8.37 -0.32 5.49
N TYR A 13 -8.23 0.04 6.77
CA TYR A 13 -6.92 0.06 7.45
C TYR A 13 -6.35 -1.35 7.69
N GLU A 14 -7.12 -2.28 8.26
CA GLU A 14 -6.68 -3.68 8.46
C GLU A 14 -6.30 -4.39 7.13
N GLY A 15 -6.96 -4.01 6.03
CA GLY A 15 -6.64 -4.53 4.70
C GLY A 15 -5.34 -3.96 4.11
N ALA A 16 -5.00 -2.72 4.44
CA ALA A 16 -3.75 -2.08 4.06
C ALA A 16 -2.57 -2.61 4.89
N ASP A 17 -2.76 -2.83 6.19
CA ASP A 17 -1.75 -3.37 7.09
C ASP A 17 -1.30 -4.78 6.66
N LEU A 18 -2.28 -5.70 6.48
CA LEU A 18 -2.06 -7.06 5.94
C LEU A 18 -1.52 -7.12 4.49
N LEU A 19 -1.54 -5.99 3.78
CA LEU A 19 -0.92 -5.83 2.46
C LEU A 19 0.54 -5.39 2.63
N LEU A 20 0.81 -4.39 3.49
CA LEU A 20 2.16 -3.91 3.79
C LEU A 20 3.02 -5.01 4.42
N GLU A 21 2.51 -5.73 5.43
CA GLU A 21 3.18 -6.90 6.03
C GLU A 21 3.63 -7.92 4.98
N ARG A 22 2.80 -8.16 3.95
CA ARG A 22 3.15 -9.08 2.85
C ARG A 22 4.13 -8.48 1.86
N LEU A 23 3.99 -7.19 1.55
CA LEU A 23 4.86 -6.51 0.60
C LEU A 23 6.30 -6.46 1.12
N VAL A 24 6.51 -6.17 2.41
CA VAL A 24 7.84 -6.07 3.05
C VAL A 24 8.71 -7.33 2.84
N ALA A 25 8.10 -8.51 2.65
CA ALA A 25 8.81 -9.77 2.40
C ALA A 25 9.45 -9.89 1.00
N TYR A 26 9.21 -8.94 0.09
CA TYR A 26 9.72 -8.96 -1.28
C TYR A 26 10.72 -7.83 -1.53
N GLU A 27 11.88 -8.12 -2.12
CA GLU A 27 12.82 -7.06 -2.50
C GLU A 27 12.18 -6.07 -3.50
N GLY A 28 12.50 -4.78 -3.36
CA GLY A 28 11.94 -3.72 -4.21
C GLY A 28 10.48 -3.34 -3.93
N TRP A 29 9.81 -3.96 -2.94
CA TRP A 29 8.41 -3.69 -2.59
C TRP A 29 8.07 -2.20 -2.43
N PHE A 30 8.97 -1.45 -1.78
CA PHE A 30 8.79 -0.03 -1.51
C PHE A 30 8.71 0.80 -2.79
N HIS A 31 9.55 0.48 -3.79
CA HIS A 31 9.54 1.16 -5.08
C HIS A 31 8.24 0.88 -5.84
N CYS A 32 7.79 -0.39 -5.84
CA CYS A 32 6.52 -0.80 -6.43
C CYS A 32 5.33 -0.09 -5.75
N LEU A 33 5.30 -0.04 -4.41
CA LEU A 33 4.26 0.66 -3.65
C LEU A 33 4.22 2.15 -3.98
N VAL A 34 5.38 2.83 -4.00
CA VAL A 34 5.49 4.25 -4.35
C VAL A 34 5.01 4.50 -5.79
N GLN A 35 5.32 3.63 -6.75
CA GLN A 35 4.81 3.75 -8.12
C GLN A 35 3.28 3.62 -8.16
N VAL A 36 2.70 2.64 -7.47
CA VAL A 36 1.23 2.47 -7.37
C VAL A 36 0.58 3.68 -6.70
N MET A 37 1.17 4.24 -5.64
CA MET A 37 0.62 5.43 -4.97
C MET A 37 0.78 6.73 -5.77
N LYS A 38 1.69 6.78 -6.75
CA LYS A 38 1.81 7.89 -7.72
C LYS A 38 0.76 7.82 -8.83
N ASP A 39 0.11 6.67 -9.04
CA ASP A 39 -0.93 6.51 -10.06
C ASP A 39 -2.14 7.43 -9.78
N PRO A 40 -2.58 8.25 -10.76
CA PRO A 40 -3.67 9.20 -10.58
C PRO A 40 -5.00 8.59 -10.10
N ALA A 41 -5.29 7.33 -10.43
CA ALA A 41 -6.52 6.67 -10.02
C ALA A 41 -6.55 6.36 -8.51
N THR A 42 -5.38 6.22 -7.87
CA THR A 42 -5.31 5.95 -6.41
C THR A 42 -5.52 7.20 -5.56
N LYS A 43 -5.25 8.40 -6.11
CA LYS A 43 -5.27 9.69 -5.40
C LYS A 43 -4.32 9.77 -4.18
N LEU A 44 -3.31 8.90 -4.12
CA LEU A 44 -2.33 8.83 -3.01
C LEU A 44 -1.02 9.59 -3.27
N HIS A 45 -0.95 10.38 -4.34
CA HIS A 45 0.29 11.02 -4.83
C HIS A 45 1.08 11.74 -3.72
N ARG A 46 0.41 12.62 -2.94
CA ARG A 46 1.04 13.34 -1.83
C ARG A 46 1.59 12.40 -0.74
N ALA A 47 0.90 11.30 -0.45
CA ALA A 47 1.40 10.31 0.50
C ALA A 47 2.61 9.55 -0.06
N ALA A 48 2.68 9.32 -1.38
CA ALA A 48 3.85 8.74 -2.03
C ALA A 48 5.08 9.67 -1.95
N GLU A 49 4.88 10.99 -2.09
CA GLU A 49 5.93 11.99 -1.91
C GLU A 49 6.47 12.02 -0.48
N GLU A 50 5.59 12.06 0.54
CA GLU A 50 6.02 12.01 1.94
C GLU A 50 6.74 10.69 2.28
N LEU A 51 6.23 9.53 1.80
CA LEU A 51 6.89 8.24 2.00
C LEU A 51 8.32 8.19 1.44
N GLN A 52 8.58 8.83 0.29
CA GLN A 52 9.92 8.91 -0.29
C GLN A 52 10.88 9.79 0.51
N LYS A 53 10.39 10.74 1.34
CA LYS A 53 11.22 11.60 2.21
C LYS A 53 11.63 10.92 3.52
N ILE A 54 10.97 9.83 3.89
CA ILE A 54 11.20 9.07 5.13
C ILE A 54 12.29 8.00 4.93
N ARG A 55 12.70 7.74 3.68
CA ARG A 55 13.74 6.77 3.31
C ARG A 55 15.12 7.42 3.22
#